data_AF-A0A7J7TNR0-F1
#
_entry.id   AF-A0A7J7TNR0-F1
#
_cell.length_a   1.000
_cell.length_b   1.000
_cell.length_c   1.000
_cell.angle_alpha   90.00
_cell.angle_beta   90.00
_cell.angle_gamma   90.00
#
_symmetry.space_group_name_H-M   'P 1'
#
loop_
_entity.id
_entity.type
_entity.pdbx_description
1 polymer ?
#
loop_
_entity_poly.entity_id
_entity_poly.type
_entity_poly.pdbx_seq_one_letter_code
_entity_poly.pdbx_strand_id
1 'polypeptide(L)'
;MFLKTIYRNVLDDVYEYPILEKELKEFQKILGMHRRHTVDEYSPQRKNKALFHQFSLKENWLQHRGTVTETEEIFCHVYITGHSYVSVKAKVSSTAQEILKVVAEKIQHAEEDLALVAVTFSGEKHELQPNDLAISKSLEASGRVYVYRKDLADTLNPFAENEESQQRSMRILGMNTWDLALELMNFDWSLFNSIHEQELIYFTFSRQGSGEHTANLSLLLQRCNEVQLWVATEILLCSQLGKRVQLVKKFIKIAAHCKAQRNLNSFFAIVMGLNTASVSRLSQTWEKIPGKFKKLFSELESLTDPSLNHKAYRDAFKKMKPPKIPFMPLLLKDVTFIHEGNKTFLDNLVNFEKLHMIADTVRTLRHCRTNQFGGDMSPKEHQELKSYVHHLYVIDSQQALFELSHRIEPRV
;
A
#
# COMPACT_ATOMS: atom_id res chain seq x y z
N MET A 1 -11.39 -27.55 10.94
CA MET A 1 -11.69 -28.69 11.84
C MET A 1 -12.16 -28.20 13.20
N PHE A 2 -11.34 -27.53 14.02
CA PHE A 2 -11.69 -27.08 15.38
C PHE A 2 -13.03 -26.31 15.49
N LEU A 3 -13.23 -25.23 14.72
CA LEU A 3 -14.48 -24.46 14.75
C LEU A 3 -15.73 -25.28 14.37
N LYS A 4 -15.60 -26.23 13.44
CA LYS A 4 -16.70 -27.13 13.06
C LYS A 4 -17.04 -28.10 14.18
N THR A 5 -16.04 -28.56 14.93
CA THR A 5 -16.23 -29.41 16.12
C THR A 5 -16.95 -28.64 17.22
N ILE A 6 -16.52 -27.40 17.52
CA ILE A 6 -17.21 -26.55 18.51
C ILE A 6 -18.65 -26.30 18.09
N TYR A 7 -18.88 -25.94 16.83
CA TYR A 7 -20.23 -25.76 16.31
C TYR A 7 -21.12 -26.99 16.54
N ARG A 8 -20.60 -28.20 16.28
CA ARG A 8 -21.36 -29.44 16.50
C ARG A 8 -21.69 -29.64 17.98
N ASN A 9 -20.72 -29.43 18.86
CA ASN A 9 -20.96 -29.56 20.31
C ASN A 9 -22.00 -28.53 20.79
N VAL A 10 -21.90 -27.26 20.36
CA VAL A 10 -22.89 -26.23 20.71
C VAL A 10 -24.27 -26.56 20.16
N LEU A 11 -24.35 -27.17 18.97
CA LEU A 11 -25.59 -27.63 18.38
C LEU A 11 -26.22 -28.78 19.19
N ASP A 12 -25.42 -29.72 19.67
CA ASP A 12 -25.88 -30.83 20.50
C ASP A 12 -26.34 -30.31 21.89
N ASP A 13 -25.60 -29.37 22.47
CA ASP A 13 -25.86 -28.81 23.80
C ASP A 13 -27.04 -27.82 23.83
N VAL A 14 -27.46 -27.26 22.68
CA VAL A 14 -28.54 -26.25 22.64
C VAL A 14 -29.89 -26.82 23.11
N TYR A 15 -30.09 -28.14 22.97
CA TYR A 15 -31.30 -28.82 23.44
C TYR A 15 -31.41 -28.79 24.96
N GLU A 16 -30.30 -28.99 25.66
CA GLU A 16 -30.23 -28.95 27.13
C GLU A 16 -30.02 -27.53 27.67
N TYR A 17 -29.34 -26.67 26.90
CA TYR A 17 -28.99 -25.30 27.26
C TYR A 17 -29.48 -24.29 26.21
N PRO A 18 -30.78 -23.91 26.22
CA PRO A 18 -31.35 -22.99 25.23
C PRO A 18 -30.67 -21.62 25.15
N ILE A 19 -29.94 -21.20 26.20
CA ILE A 19 -29.16 -19.95 26.20
C ILE A 19 -28.11 -19.88 25.09
N LEU A 20 -27.64 -21.03 24.61
CA LEU A 20 -26.62 -21.16 23.55
C LEU A 20 -27.16 -20.89 22.14
N GLU A 21 -28.47 -20.65 21.96
CA GLU A 21 -29.06 -20.42 20.63
C GLU A 21 -28.44 -19.19 19.94
N LYS A 22 -28.02 -18.19 20.72
CA LYS A 22 -27.35 -16.99 20.21
C LYS A 22 -25.97 -17.32 19.64
N GLU A 23 -25.16 -18.06 20.39
CA GLU A 23 -23.83 -18.49 19.99
C GLU A 23 -23.89 -19.44 18.79
N LEU A 24 -24.89 -20.33 18.74
CA LEU A 24 -25.14 -21.21 17.60
C LEU A 24 -25.40 -20.41 16.31
N LYS A 25 -26.24 -19.37 16.37
CA LYS A 25 -26.51 -18.46 15.23
C LYS A 25 -25.23 -17.73 14.78
N GLU A 26 -24.39 -17.31 15.73
CA GLU A 26 -23.12 -16.66 15.41
C GLU A 26 -22.13 -17.64 14.75
N PHE A 27 -22.02 -18.88 15.23
CA PHE A 27 -21.22 -19.92 14.56
C PHE A 27 -21.74 -20.23 13.15
N GLN A 28 -23.05 -20.31 12.95
CA GLN A 28 -23.65 -20.49 11.63
C GLN A 28 -23.26 -19.36 10.69
N LYS A 29 -23.32 -18.11 11.16
CA LYS A 29 -22.89 -16.94 10.41
C LYS A 29 -21.39 -17.00 10.07
N ILE A 30 -20.54 -17.30 11.04
CA ILE A 30 -19.08 -17.44 10.86
C ILE A 30 -18.74 -18.55 9.86
N LEU A 31 -19.48 -19.66 9.88
CA LEU A 31 -19.27 -20.81 8.99
C LEU A 31 -20.00 -20.66 7.63
N GLY A 32 -20.68 -19.53 7.39
CA GLY A 32 -21.44 -19.29 6.15
C GLY A 32 -22.67 -20.20 5.99
N MET A 33 -23.10 -20.87 7.05
CA MET A 33 -24.24 -21.78 7.07
C MET A 33 -25.53 -20.96 7.14
N HIS A 34 -26.09 -20.59 5.99
CA HIS A 34 -27.41 -19.96 5.95
C HIS A 34 -28.49 -21.01 6.24
N ARG A 35 -29.38 -20.74 7.21
CA ARG A 35 -30.61 -21.52 7.41
C ARG A 35 -31.36 -21.59 6.08
N ARG A 36 -31.40 -22.75 5.43
CA ARG A 36 -32.60 -23.08 4.65
C ARG A 36 -33.69 -23.30 5.69
N HIS A 37 -34.79 -22.56 5.56
CA HIS A 37 -36.01 -22.80 6.30
C HIS A 37 -36.35 -24.29 6.25
N THR A 38 -36.23 -24.99 7.37
CA THR A 38 -37.02 -26.19 7.64
C THR A 38 -38.12 -25.76 8.58
N VAL A 39 -39.19 -25.23 8.00
CA VAL A 39 -40.50 -25.26 8.64
C VAL A 39 -40.90 -26.74 8.66
N ASP A 40 -41.33 -27.22 9.83
CA ASP A 40 -41.92 -28.53 10.10
C ASP A 40 -41.12 -29.78 9.74
N GLU A 41 -40.28 -30.25 10.67
CA GLU A 41 -40.09 -31.70 10.86
C GLU A 41 -39.54 -32.02 12.28
N TYR A 42 -40.30 -31.65 13.32
CA TYR A 42 -40.19 -32.29 14.63
C TYR A 42 -41.50 -32.99 14.94
N SER A 43 -41.64 -34.23 14.47
CA SER A 43 -42.59 -35.21 15.01
C SER A 43 -41.80 -36.37 15.62
N PRO A 44 -41.99 -36.69 16.91
CA PRO A 44 -41.13 -37.60 17.64
C PRO A 44 -41.64 -39.03 17.50
N GLN A 45 -41.38 -39.71 16.38
CA GLN A 45 -41.56 -41.16 16.28
C GLN A 45 -40.99 -41.70 14.95
N ARG A 46 -39.72 -42.12 14.95
CA ARG A 46 -39.27 -43.30 14.20
C ARG A 46 -37.86 -43.71 14.60
N LYS A 47 -37.79 -44.81 15.35
CA LYS A 47 -36.61 -45.66 15.44
C LYS A 47 -36.38 -46.25 14.05
N ASN A 48 -35.29 -45.90 13.37
CA ASN A 48 -34.48 -46.91 12.68
C ASN A 48 -33.14 -46.37 12.16
N LYS A 49 -32.16 -47.28 12.24
CA LYS A 49 -30.79 -47.18 11.73
C LYS A 49 -30.77 -47.07 10.20
N ALA A 50 -29.65 -46.49 9.74
CA ALA A 50 -29.15 -46.46 8.37
C ALA A 50 -29.86 -45.48 7.43
N LEU A 51 -29.14 -44.41 7.09
CA LEU A 51 -28.84 -43.95 5.72
C LEU A 51 -28.07 -42.62 5.84
N PHE A 52 -26.76 -42.71 6.12
CA PHE A 52 -25.84 -41.58 5.94
C PHE A 52 -25.60 -41.41 4.43
N HIS A 53 -26.55 -40.78 3.73
CA HIS A 53 -26.30 -40.27 2.38
C HIS A 53 -25.44 -39.01 2.48
N GLN A 54 -24.14 -39.22 2.31
CA GLN A 54 -23.29 -38.51 1.35
C GLN A 54 -23.85 -37.18 0.81
N PHE A 55 -23.74 -36.11 1.59
CA PHE A 55 -23.75 -34.75 1.04
C PHE A 55 -22.31 -34.31 0.80
N SER A 56 -21.88 -34.53 -0.44
CA SER A 56 -20.75 -33.83 -1.06
C SER A 56 -21.07 -32.33 -1.11
N LEU A 57 -20.80 -31.63 -0.01
CA LEU A 57 -20.76 -30.18 0.03
C LEU A 57 -19.38 -29.75 -0.50
N LYS A 58 -19.38 -29.25 -1.74
CA LYS A 58 -18.26 -28.54 -2.36
C LYS A 58 -17.57 -27.65 -1.33
N GLU A 59 -16.28 -27.88 -1.18
CA GLU A 59 -15.35 -27.11 -0.37
C GLU A 59 -15.30 -25.66 -0.88
N ASN A 60 -16.09 -24.77 -0.27
CA ASN A 60 -15.92 -23.33 -0.45
C ASN A 60 -15.21 -22.67 0.76
N TRP A 61 -14.57 -23.44 1.64
CA TRP A 61 -13.95 -22.90 2.86
C TRP A 61 -12.59 -23.51 3.22
N LEU A 62 -11.73 -23.58 2.22
CA LEU A 62 -10.27 -23.64 2.38
C LEU A 62 -9.62 -22.77 1.28
N GLN A 63 -9.69 -21.44 1.42
CA GLN A 63 -8.79 -20.53 0.69
C GLN A 63 -8.06 -19.54 1.61
N HIS A 64 -8.00 -19.81 2.92
CA HIS A 64 -7.09 -19.12 3.84
C HIS A 64 -6.04 -20.07 4.45
N ARG A 65 -5.53 -20.98 3.62
CA ARG A 65 -4.30 -21.72 3.89
C ARG A 65 -3.49 -21.80 2.61
N GLY A 66 -2.37 -21.07 2.56
CA GLY A 66 -1.20 -21.41 1.73
C GLY A 66 -1.43 -21.64 0.24
N THR A 67 -2.38 -20.94 -0.37
CA THR A 67 -2.49 -20.80 -1.83
C THR A 67 -2.86 -19.36 -2.10
N VAL A 68 -1.99 -18.63 -2.80
CA VAL A 68 -2.21 -17.27 -3.30
C VAL A 68 -3.66 -17.15 -3.76
N THR A 69 -4.44 -16.35 -3.05
CA THR A 69 -5.82 -16.11 -3.50
C THR A 69 -5.75 -15.23 -4.74
N GLU A 70 -6.50 -15.55 -5.80
CA GLU A 70 -6.53 -14.78 -7.07
C GLU A 70 -6.89 -13.28 -6.87
N THR A 71 -7.32 -12.92 -5.67
CA THR A 71 -7.67 -11.58 -5.22
C THR A 71 -6.53 -10.78 -4.60
N GLU A 72 -5.34 -11.37 -4.40
CA GLU A 72 -4.20 -10.64 -3.84
C GLU A 72 -3.72 -9.55 -4.79
N GLU A 73 -3.70 -8.32 -4.30
CA GLU A 73 -3.14 -7.16 -4.99
C GLU A 73 -1.69 -6.99 -4.58
N ILE A 74 -0.84 -6.63 -5.54
CA ILE A 74 0.56 -6.30 -5.29
C ILE A 74 0.98 -5.05 -6.07
N PHE A 75 2.15 -4.53 -5.75
CA PHE A 75 2.84 -3.57 -6.60
C PHE A 75 3.84 -4.28 -7.51
N CYS A 76 3.58 -4.23 -8.82
CA CYS A 76 4.52 -4.66 -9.84
C CYS A 76 5.39 -3.45 -10.24
N HIS A 77 6.69 -3.51 -9.94
CA HIS A 77 7.66 -2.51 -10.38
C HIS A 77 8.20 -2.88 -11.76
N VAL A 78 7.84 -2.08 -12.77
CA VAL A 78 8.37 -2.23 -14.13
C VAL A 78 9.44 -1.18 -14.35
N TYR A 79 10.68 -1.64 -14.41
CA TYR A 79 11.86 -0.79 -14.57
C TYR A 79 11.93 -0.24 -16.00
N ILE A 80 12.00 1.08 -16.09
CA ILE A 80 12.28 1.78 -17.35
C ILE A 80 13.80 1.83 -17.55
N THR A 81 14.54 2.15 -16.49
CA THR A 81 16.01 2.15 -16.46
C THR A 81 16.52 1.31 -15.31
N GLY A 82 17.84 1.17 -15.15
CA GLY A 82 18.43 0.56 -13.95
C GLY A 82 18.08 1.26 -12.63
N HIS A 83 17.55 2.49 -12.67
CA HIS A 83 17.31 3.35 -11.50
C HIS A 83 15.92 3.97 -11.46
N SER A 84 15.01 3.58 -12.36
CA SER A 84 13.67 4.12 -12.40
C SER A 84 12.65 3.11 -12.84
N TYR A 85 11.45 3.19 -12.27
CA TYR A 85 10.35 2.28 -12.57
C TYR A 85 9.00 2.99 -12.54
N VAL A 86 8.02 2.35 -13.18
CA VAL A 86 6.59 2.62 -12.96
C VAL A 86 6.08 1.58 -11.97
N SER A 87 5.48 2.04 -10.88
CA SER A 87 4.79 1.14 -9.94
C SER A 87 3.37 0.90 -10.42
N VAL A 88 3.01 -0.36 -10.64
CA VAL A 88 1.68 -0.76 -11.08
C VAL A 88 1.00 -1.54 -9.97
N LYS A 89 -0.09 -1.00 -9.41
CA LYS A 89 -0.96 -1.77 -8.51
C LYS A 89 -1.77 -2.76 -9.36
N ALA A 90 -1.51 -4.05 -9.20
CA ALA A 90 -2.09 -5.11 -10.03
C ALA A 90 -2.47 -6.32 -9.18
N LYS A 91 -3.39 -7.14 -9.70
CA LYS A 91 -3.70 -8.43 -9.10
C LYS A 91 -2.60 -9.42 -9.46
N VAL A 92 -2.34 -10.44 -8.64
CA VAL A 92 -1.38 -11.51 -9.00
C VAL A 92 -1.78 -12.21 -10.31
N SER A 93 -3.08 -12.24 -10.63
CA SER A 93 -3.62 -12.77 -11.88
C SER A 93 -3.48 -11.83 -13.09
N SER A 94 -2.90 -10.63 -12.94
CA SER A 94 -2.76 -9.69 -14.05
C SER A 94 -1.76 -10.17 -15.10
N THR A 95 -2.13 -9.98 -16.36
CA THR A 95 -1.33 -10.44 -17.51
C THR A 95 -0.22 -9.44 -17.86
N ALA A 96 0.82 -9.90 -18.55
CA ALA A 96 1.88 -9.03 -19.06
C ALA A 96 1.34 -7.94 -19.99
N GLN A 97 0.31 -8.23 -20.78
CA GLN A 97 -0.33 -7.23 -21.63
C GLN A 97 -1.02 -6.12 -20.82
N GLU A 98 -1.76 -6.46 -19.76
CA GLU A 98 -2.40 -5.48 -18.89
C GLU A 98 -1.38 -4.54 -18.23
N ILE A 99 -0.27 -5.11 -17.73
CA ILE A 99 0.81 -4.34 -17.13
C ILE A 99 1.50 -3.45 -18.19
N LEU A 100 1.78 -4.01 -19.37
CA LEU A 100 2.46 -3.28 -20.45
C LEU A 100 1.63 -2.07 -20.90
N LYS A 101 0.32 -2.22 -21.04
CA LYS A 101 -0.59 -1.14 -21.40
C LYS A 101 -0.51 0.04 -20.41
N VAL A 102 -0.53 -0.26 -19.11
CA VAL A 102 -0.40 0.75 -18.06
C VAL A 102 0.95 1.47 -18.13
N VAL A 103 2.03 0.70 -18.31
CA VAL A 103 3.38 1.25 -18.42
C VAL A 103 3.50 2.14 -19.65
N ALA A 104 3.06 1.67 -20.82
CA ALA A 104 3.06 2.39 -22.09
C ALA A 104 2.32 3.73 -21.99
N GLU A 105 1.12 3.74 -21.40
CA GLU A 105 0.35 4.96 -21.14
C GLU A 105 1.12 5.92 -20.22
N LYS A 106 1.73 5.41 -19.15
CA LYS A 106 2.47 6.22 -18.18
C LYS A 106 3.71 6.87 -18.78
N ILE A 107 4.45 6.15 -19.61
CA ILE A 107 5.65 6.66 -20.28
C ILE A 107 5.36 7.39 -21.60
N GLN A 108 4.10 7.39 -22.06
CA GLN A 108 3.65 8.03 -23.32
C GLN A 108 4.31 7.45 -24.56
N HIS A 109 4.41 6.13 -24.62
CA HIS A 109 4.92 5.38 -25.78
C HIS A 109 3.84 4.44 -26.33
N ALA A 110 3.94 4.08 -27.61
CA ALA A 110 3.03 3.13 -28.24
C ALA A 110 3.27 1.72 -27.66
N GLU A 111 2.19 1.05 -27.24
CA GLU A 111 2.25 -0.30 -26.66
C GLU A 111 2.87 -1.32 -27.64
N GLU A 112 2.60 -1.16 -28.93
CA GLU A 112 3.06 -2.05 -30.00
C GLU A 112 4.59 -2.08 -30.14
N ASP A 113 5.27 -1.01 -29.76
CA ASP A 113 6.73 -0.89 -29.82
C ASP A 113 7.43 -1.45 -28.58
N LEU A 114 6.68 -1.86 -27.56
CA LEU A 114 7.21 -2.23 -26.26
C LEU A 114 7.04 -3.73 -25.96
N ALA A 115 7.95 -4.25 -25.15
CA ALA A 115 7.88 -5.61 -24.60
C ALA A 115 8.30 -5.60 -23.12
N LEU A 116 7.71 -6.48 -22.32
CA LEU A 116 8.14 -6.71 -20.95
C LEU A 116 9.17 -7.85 -20.91
N VAL A 117 10.28 -7.61 -20.22
CA VAL A 117 11.39 -8.55 -20.12
C VAL A 117 11.71 -8.78 -18.65
N ALA A 118 11.60 -10.02 -18.19
CA ALA A 118 12.07 -10.44 -16.88
C ALA A 118 13.58 -10.68 -16.94
N VAL A 119 14.33 -10.08 -16.01
CA VAL A 119 15.78 -10.22 -15.90
C VAL A 119 16.11 -10.85 -14.55
N THR A 120 16.73 -12.02 -14.57
CA THR A 120 17.13 -12.74 -13.36
C THR A 120 18.38 -12.13 -12.72
N PHE A 121 18.73 -12.52 -11.49
CA PHE A 121 20.00 -12.10 -10.88
C PHE A 121 21.26 -12.57 -11.64
N SER A 122 21.18 -13.66 -12.41
CA SER A 122 22.25 -14.10 -13.31
C SER A 122 22.40 -13.21 -14.56
N GLY A 123 21.46 -12.28 -14.77
CA GLY A 123 21.41 -11.40 -15.95
C GLY A 123 20.73 -12.02 -17.16
N GLU A 124 20.14 -13.21 -17.02
CA GLU A 124 19.37 -13.85 -18.10
C GLU A 124 18.10 -13.06 -18.36
N LYS A 125 17.83 -12.78 -19.64
CA LYS A 125 16.69 -12.01 -20.10
C LYS A 125 15.65 -12.94 -20.70
N HIS A 126 14.42 -12.84 -20.22
CA HIS A 126 13.27 -13.60 -20.72
C HIS A 126 12.14 -12.64 -21.08
N GLU A 127 11.81 -12.55 -22.38
CA GLU A 127 10.65 -11.79 -22.84
C GLU A 127 9.35 -12.48 -22.40
N LEU A 128 8.46 -11.70 -21.79
CA LEU A 128 7.17 -12.17 -21.31
C LEU A 128 6.14 -12.15 -22.45
N GLN A 129 5.45 -13.26 -22.64
CA GLN A 129 4.36 -13.34 -23.60
C GLN A 129 3.12 -12.58 -23.09
N PRO A 130 2.25 -12.04 -23.95
CA PRO A 130 1.09 -11.23 -23.53
C PRO A 130 0.20 -11.88 -22.46
N ASN A 131 0.01 -13.20 -22.54
CA ASN A 131 -0.82 -13.99 -21.63
C ASN A 131 -0.07 -14.51 -20.40
N ASP A 132 1.25 -14.30 -20.32
CA ASP A 132 2.02 -14.67 -19.13
C ASP A 132 1.53 -13.84 -17.94
N LEU A 133 1.40 -14.48 -16.78
CA LEU A 133 1.20 -13.78 -15.52
C LEU A 133 2.52 -13.09 -15.16
N ALA A 134 2.62 -11.78 -15.45
CA ALA A 134 3.86 -11.01 -15.35
C ALA A 134 4.52 -11.07 -13.96
N ILE A 135 3.69 -11.28 -12.95
CA ILE A 135 4.09 -11.32 -11.54
C ILE A 135 4.63 -12.70 -11.15
N SER A 136 4.03 -13.79 -11.66
CA SER A 136 4.40 -15.17 -11.31
C SER A 136 5.86 -15.48 -11.64
N LYS A 137 6.31 -15.13 -12.86
CA LYS A 137 7.70 -15.37 -13.32
C LYS A 137 8.72 -14.42 -12.68
N SER A 138 8.29 -13.25 -12.19
CA SER A 138 9.14 -12.31 -11.45
C SER A 138 9.41 -12.79 -10.01
N LEU A 139 8.39 -13.37 -9.37
CA LEU A 139 8.46 -13.89 -8.00
C LEU A 139 9.28 -15.18 -7.88
N GLU A 140 9.23 -16.06 -8.88
CA GLU A 140 9.90 -17.37 -8.85
C GLU A 140 11.44 -17.28 -8.90
N ALA A 141 12.01 -16.19 -9.43
CA ALA A 141 13.44 -16.08 -9.71
C ALA A 141 14.09 -14.76 -9.23
N SER A 142 13.58 -14.13 -8.17
CA SER A 142 14.10 -12.85 -7.62
C SER A 142 14.58 -11.85 -8.70
N GLY A 143 13.84 -11.78 -9.81
CA GLY A 143 14.21 -11.01 -10.99
C GLY A 143 13.59 -9.62 -10.95
N ARG A 144 14.02 -8.76 -11.89
CA ARG A 144 13.37 -7.48 -12.15
C ARG A 144 12.67 -7.53 -13.49
N VAL A 145 11.47 -6.95 -13.57
CA VAL A 145 10.77 -6.76 -14.84
C VAL A 145 11.15 -5.41 -15.41
N TYR A 146 11.60 -5.40 -16.66
CA TYR A 146 11.94 -4.20 -17.41
C TYR A 146 11.01 -4.03 -18.60
N VAL A 147 10.87 -2.80 -19.07
CA VAL A 147 10.28 -2.53 -20.39
C VAL A 147 11.40 -2.21 -21.40
N TYR A 148 11.35 -2.90 -22.53
CA TYR A 148 12.26 -2.74 -23.66
C TYR A 148 11.49 -2.27 -24.88
N ARG A 149 12.18 -1.61 -25.82
CA ARG A 149 11.62 -1.40 -27.15
C ARG A 149 11.94 -2.60 -28.03
N LYS A 150 11.04 -2.96 -28.94
CA LYS A 150 11.25 -4.08 -29.87
C LYS A 150 12.30 -3.78 -30.96
N ASP A 151 12.54 -2.50 -31.24
CA ASP A 151 13.54 -2.04 -32.23
C ASP A 151 14.97 -1.97 -31.68
N LEU A 152 15.14 -1.92 -30.34
CA LEU A 152 16.43 -1.79 -29.67
C LEU A 152 16.55 -2.89 -28.60
N ALA A 153 17.56 -3.75 -28.67
CA ALA A 153 17.81 -4.80 -27.68
C ALA A 153 18.26 -4.28 -26.28
N ASP A 154 18.17 -2.97 -26.05
CA ASP A 154 18.58 -2.27 -24.85
C ASP A 154 17.38 -1.71 -24.07
N THR A 155 17.55 -1.58 -22.74
CA THR A 155 16.55 -0.95 -21.88
C THR A 155 16.23 0.43 -22.43
N LEU A 156 14.96 0.85 -22.36
CA LEU A 156 14.60 2.24 -22.62
C LEU A 156 15.53 3.14 -21.81
N ASN A 157 16.43 3.85 -22.46
CA ASN A 157 17.14 4.93 -21.81
C ASN A 157 16.31 6.20 -22.09
N PRO A 158 15.35 6.58 -21.22
CA PRO A 158 14.61 7.82 -21.39
C PRO A 158 15.52 9.05 -21.31
N PHE A 159 16.83 8.87 -21.02
CA PHE A 159 17.85 9.90 -20.97
C PHE A 159 18.83 9.87 -22.14
N ALA A 160 18.86 8.80 -22.96
CA ALA A 160 19.71 8.72 -24.14
C ALA A 160 18.84 8.47 -25.37
N GLU A 161 18.15 9.52 -25.79
CA GLU A 161 18.09 9.95 -27.19
C GLU A 161 17.21 11.21 -27.24
N ASN A 162 17.83 12.27 -27.76
CA ASN A 162 17.26 13.56 -28.11
C ASN A 162 16.87 14.51 -26.97
N GLU A 163 17.33 15.75 -27.13
CA GLU A 163 16.97 16.96 -26.38
C GLU A 163 15.45 17.23 -26.34
N GLU A 164 14.63 16.40 -27.00
CA GLU A 164 13.16 16.40 -27.02
C GLU A 164 12.53 15.70 -25.81
N SER A 165 13.28 14.88 -25.05
CA SER A 165 12.83 14.26 -23.79
C SER A 165 12.62 15.26 -22.64
N GLN A 166 12.93 16.55 -22.86
CA GLN A 166 12.61 17.68 -21.97
C GLN A 166 11.09 17.96 -21.85
N GLN A 167 10.27 17.29 -22.65
CA GLN A 167 8.82 17.45 -22.69
C GLN A 167 8.06 16.30 -22.01
N ARG A 168 8.53 15.75 -20.87
CA ARG A 168 7.55 15.17 -19.95
C ARG A 168 6.64 16.31 -19.50
N SER A 169 5.49 16.43 -20.18
CA SER A 169 4.43 17.34 -19.78
C SER A 169 4.21 17.11 -18.29
N MET A 170 4.50 18.13 -17.47
CA MET A 170 4.31 18.08 -16.02
C MET A 170 2.82 18.05 -15.75
N ARG A 171 2.17 16.92 -16.04
CA ARG A 171 0.71 16.71 -15.96
C ARG A 171 0.21 17.10 -14.58
N ILE A 172 1.00 16.81 -13.55
CA ILE A 172 0.75 17.20 -12.16
C ILE A 172 0.48 18.70 -11.96
N LEU A 173 1.14 19.59 -12.72
CA LEU A 173 0.92 21.04 -12.60
C LEU A 173 -0.46 21.45 -13.10
N GLY A 174 -0.99 20.75 -14.12
CA GLY A 174 -2.32 20.97 -14.69
C GLY A 174 -3.46 20.35 -13.86
N MET A 175 -3.18 19.34 -13.05
CA MET A 175 -4.18 18.67 -12.20
C MET A 175 -4.64 19.55 -11.05
N ASN A 176 -5.87 19.35 -10.55
CA ASN A 176 -6.32 20.03 -9.34
C ASN A 176 -5.58 19.48 -8.10
N THR A 177 -5.18 20.36 -7.18
CA THR A 177 -4.40 19.98 -5.99
C THR A 177 -5.23 19.23 -4.95
N TRP A 178 -6.50 19.61 -4.78
CA TRP A 178 -7.43 18.93 -3.87
C TRP A 178 -7.75 17.54 -4.39
N ASP A 179 -8.04 17.41 -5.69
CA ASP A 179 -8.38 16.12 -6.29
C ASP A 179 -7.19 15.14 -6.23
N LEU A 180 -5.95 15.62 -6.46
CA LEU A 180 -4.74 14.82 -6.23
C LEU A 180 -4.64 14.31 -4.78
N ALA A 181 -4.86 15.17 -3.80
CA ALA A 181 -4.82 14.78 -2.38
C ALA A 181 -5.95 13.80 -2.02
N LEU A 182 -7.15 14.01 -2.57
CA LEU A 182 -8.30 13.13 -2.39
C LEU A 182 -8.03 11.74 -2.99
N GLU A 183 -7.45 11.67 -4.18
CA GLU A 183 -7.13 10.38 -4.81
C GLU A 183 -5.99 9.66 -4.06
N LEU A 184 -4.99 10.40 -3.54
CA LEU A 184 -4.01 9.84 -2.62
C LEU A 184 -4.67 9.28 -1.35
N MET A 185 -5.62 10.01 -0.75
CA MET A 185 -6.39 9.54 0.39
C MET A 185 -7.20 8.29 0.06
N ASN A 186 -7.91 8.24 -1.07
CA ASN A 186 -8.71 7.08 -1.47
C ASN A 186 -7.83 5.84 -1.68
N PHE A 187 -6.70 6.01 -2.37
CA PHE A 187 -5.74 4.94 -2.60
C PHE A 187 -5.15 4.41 -1.29
N ASP A 188 -4.62 5.30 -0.46
CA ASP A 188 -4.01 4.93 0.82
C ASP A 188 -5.04 4.33 1.78
N TRP A 189 -6.29 4.80 1.76
CA TRP A 189 -7.38 4.27 2.57
C TRP A 189 -7.76 2.85 2.16
N SER A 190 -7.78 2.56 0.85
CA SER A 190 -7.99 1.20 0.32
C SER A 190 -6.92 0.24 0.83
N LEU A 191 -5.64 0.62 0.75
CA LEU A 191 -4.55 -0.19 1.31
C LEU A 191 -4.67 -0.35 2.82
N PHE A 192 -4.90 0.75 3.54
CA PHE A 192 -5.01 0.76 4.99
C PHE A 192 -6.16 -0.11 5.52
N ASN A 193 -7.30 -0.12 4.84
CA ASN A 193 -8.43 -0.98 5.22
C ASN A 193 -8.18 -2.46 4.95
N SER A 194 -7.32 -2.78 3.98
CA SER A 194 -6.98 -4.16 3.64
C SER A 194 -6.06 -4.80 4.69
N ILE A 195 -5.40 -3.98 5.52
CA ILE A 195 -4.51 -4.48 6.59
C ILE A 195 -5.33 -5.20 7.67
N HIS A 196 -5.08 -6.50 7.81
CA HIS A 196 -5.55 -7.25 8.96
C HIS A 196 -4.70 -6.93 10.19
N GLU A 197 -5.33 -6.87 11.36
CA GLU A 197 -4.64 -6.48 12.61
C GLU A 197 -3.52 -7.45 13.01
N GLN A 198 -3.65 -8.71 12.63
CA GLN A 198 -2.62 -9.72 12.85
C GLN A 198 -1.36 -9.45 12.02
N GLU A 199 -1.44 -8.73 10.89
CA GLU A 199 -0.25 -8.41 10.09
C GLU A 199 0.74 -7.57 10.89
N LEU A 200 0.27 -6.67 11.77
CA LEU A 200 1.16 -5.93 12.68
C LEU A 200 1.85 -6.87 13.66
N ILE A 201 1.14 -7.87 14.18
CA ILE A 201 1.71 -8.86 15.09
C ILE A 201 2.75 -9.72 14.36
N TYR A 202 2.42 -10.23 13.18
CA TYR A 202 3.35 -11.02 12.37
C TYR A 202 4.58 -10.20 12.01
N PHE A 203 4.41 -8.95 11.58
CA PHE A 203 5.52 -8.05 11.26
C PHE A 203 6.47 -7.86 12.44
N THR A 204 5.94 -7.66 13.64
CA THR A 204 6.76 -7.44 14.84
C THR A 204 7.47 -8.70 15.34
N PHE A 205 6.78 -9.85 15.35
CA PHE A 205 7.32 -11.08 15.95
C PHE A 205 8.08 -11.98 14.98
N SER A 206 7.91 -11.78 13.66
CA SER A 206 8.60 -12.59 12.66
C SER A 206 9.99 -12.02 12.41
N ARG A 207 11.02 -12.66 12.98
CA ARG A 207 12.43 -12.36 12.71
C ARG A 207 12.88 -12.74 11.29
N GLN A 208 12.06 -13.47 10.54
CA GLN A 208 12.31 -13.87 9.16
C GLN A 208 11.06 -13.65 8.33
N GLY A 209 11.20 -12.85 7.26
CA GLY A 209 10.12 -12.29 6.46
C GLY A 209 9.31 -13.33 5.69
N SER A 210 8.42 -14.06 6.38
CA SER A 210 7.28 -14.71 5.72
C SER A 210 6.32 -13.63 5.23
N GLY A 211 6.66 -13.02 4.08
CA GLY A 211 5.92 -11.91 3.48
C GLY A 211 4.45 -12.21 3.20
N GLU A 212 4.07 -13.50 3.15
CA GLU A 212 2.68 -13.96 3.03
C GLU A 212 1.76 -13.44 4.13
N HIS A 213 2.28 -13.24 5.36
CA HIS A 213 1.45 -12.85 6.50
C HIS A 213 1.40 -11.34 6.77
N THR A 214 2.08 -10.53 5.96
CA THR A 214 2.13 -9.07 6.14
C THR A 214 1.95 -8.31 4.81
N ALA A 215 1.35 -8.95 3.81
CA ALA A 215 1.29 -8.43 2.45
C ALA A 215 0.66 -7.01 2.38
N ASN A 216 -0.52 -6.81 2.97
CA ASN A 216 -1.21 -5.51 2.89
C ASN A 216 -0.47 -4.43 3.66
N LEU A 217 0.12 -4.78 4.81
CA LEU A 217 0.97 -3.87 5.57
C LEU A 217 2.18 -3.45 4.73
N SER A 218 2.85 -4.40 4.07
CA SER A 218 3.98 -4.13 3.18
C SER A 218 3.59 -3.21 2.03
N LEU A 219 2.40 -3.38 1.42
CA LEU A 219 1.92 -2.48 0.37
C LEU A 219 1.78 -1.05 0.86
N LEU A 220 1.19 -0.81 2.05
CA LEU A 220 1.05 0.56 2.56
C LEU A 220 2.40 1.21 2.88
N LEU A 221 3.37 0.43 3.40
CA LEU A 221 4.73 0.91 3.64
C LEU A 221 5.46 1.23 2.33
N GLN A 222 5.34 0.35 1.33
CA GLN A 222 5.89 0.58 0.01
C GLN A 222 5.27 1.82 -0.65
N ARG A 223 3.96 2.00 -0.52
CA ARG A 223 3.26 3.19 -1.00
C ARG A 223 3.79 4.48 -0.36
N CYS A 224 4.08 4.46 0.94
CA CYS A 224 4.70 5.60 1.62
C CYS A 224 6.06 5.96 0.99
N ASN A 225 6.89 4.96 0.71
CA ASN A 225 8.19 5.16 0.06
C ASN A 225 8.04 5.65 -1.39
N GLU A 226 7.10 5.11 -2.15
CA GLU A 226 6.82 5.54 -3.52
C GLU A 226 6.37 7.00 -3.58
N VAL A 227 5.48 7.45 -2.69
CA VAL A 227 5.04 8.85 -2.64
C VAL A 227 6.21 9.79 -2.29
N GLN A 228 7.10 9.38 -1.38
CA GLN A 228 8.31 10.13 -1.07
C GLN A 228 9.23 10.27 -2.29
N LEU A 229 9.52 9.16 -2.98
CA LEU A 229 10.40 9.15 -4.15
C LEU A 229 9.76 9.85 -5.35
N TRP A 230 8.45 9.77 -5.52
CA TRP A 230 7.69 10.47 -6.55
C TRP A 230 7.88 11.99 -6.44
N VAL A 231 7.79 12.54 -5.23
CA VAL A 231 8.02 13.97 -4.98
C VAL A 231 9.41 14.40 -5.43
N ALA A 232 10.44 13.65 -5.01
CA ALA A 232 11.81 13.92 -5.42
C ALA A 232 11.99 13.79 -6.94
N THR A 233 11.43 12.73 -7.54
CA THR A 233 11.52 12.43 -8.97
C THR A 233 10.89 13.53 -9.82
N GLU A 234 9.67 13.96 -9.53
CA GLU A 234 8.99 15.03 -10.29
C GLU A 234 9.76 16.35 -10.22
N ILE A 235 10.30 16.70 -9.05
CA ILE A 235 11.09 17.93 -8.88
C ILE A 235 12.41 17.85 -9.66
N LEU A 236 13.11 16.72 -9.57
CA LEU A 236 14.46 16.53 -10.14
C LEU A 236 14.47 16.15 -11.61
N LEU A 237 13.32 15.82 -12.20
CA LEU A 237 13.16 15.76 -13.65
C LEU A 237 12.77 17.11 -14.26
N CYS A 238 12.45 18.12 -13.44
CA CYS A 238 12.07 19.44 -13.92
C CYS A 238 13.28 20.38 -14.05
N SER A 239 13.91 20.41 -15.22
CA SER A 239 15.05 21.29 -15.52
C SER A 239 14.71 22.79 -15.42
N GLN A 240 13.49 23.18 -15.82
CA GLN A 240 13.06 24.58 -15.86
C GLN A 240 12.78 25.13 -14.44
N LEU A 241 13.61 26.05 -13.96
CA LEU A 241 13.52 26.64 -12.61
C LEU A 241 12.12 27.18 -12.26
N GLY A 242 11.49 27.92 -13.17
CA GLY A 242 10.16 28.50 -12.93
C GLY A 242 9.07 27.44 -12.69
N LYS A 243 9.09 26.36 -13.47
CA LYS A 243 8.15 25.23 -13.31
C LYS A 243 8.50 24.38 -12.08
N ARG A 244 9.79 24.23 -11.76
CA ARG A 244 10.25 23.54 -10.55
C ARG A 244 9.80 24.23 -9.27
N VAL A 245 9.86 25.58 -9.23
CA VAL A 245 9.25 26.40 -8.16
C VAL A 245 7.75 26.15 -8.03
N GLN A 246 7.03 25.98 -9.16
CA GLN A 246 5.60 25.64 -9.13
C GLN A 246 5.35 24.23 -8.59
N LEU A 247 6.19 23.25 -8.92
CA LEU A 247 6.11 21.88 -8.39
C LEU A 247 6.32 21.84 -6.88
N VAL A 248 7.35 22.51 -6.35
CA VAL A 248 7.57 22.58 -4.89
C VAL A 248 6.35 23.19 -4.20
N LYS A 249 5.80 24.31 -4.72
CA LYS A 249 4.56 24.90 -4.20
C LYS A 249 3.38 23.94 -4.30
N LYS A 250 3.30 23.16 -5.38
CA LYS A 250 2.23 22.17 -5.60
C LYS A 250 2.29 21.10 -4.51
N PHE A 251 3.45 20.48 -4.28
CA PHE A 251 3.63 19.46 -3.25
C PHE A 251 3.37 19.97 -1.83
N ILE A 252 3.82 21.19 -1.49
CA ILE A 252 3.50 21.81 -0.19
C ILE A 252 1.97 21.89 0.02
N LYS A 253 1.22 22.28 -1.03
CA LYS A 253 -0.24 22.31 -0.95
C LYS A 253 -0.87 20.91 -0.88
N ILE A 254 -0.36 19.93 -1.63
CA ILE A 254 -0.85 18.55 -1.55
C ILE A 254 -0.65 18.01 -0.13
N ALA A 255 0.52 18.23 0.48
CA ALA A 255 0.79 17.84 1.87
C ALA A 255 -0.18 18.50 2.86
N ALA A 256 -0.45 19.80 2.70
CA ALA A 256 -1.44 20.51 3.51
C ALA A 256 -2.85 19.92 3.38
N HIS A 257 -3.27 19.55 2.16
CA HIS A 257 -4.57 18.90 1.92
C HIS A 257 -4.62 17.47 2.50
N CYS A 258 -3.56 16.67 2.35
CA CYS A 258 -3.47 15.33 2.95
C CYS A 258 -3.62 15.40 4.47
N LYS A 259 -2.92 16.35 5.13
CA LYS A 259 -3.07 16.62 6.57
C LYS A 259 -4.50 17.02 6.93
N ALA A 260 -5.12 17.93 6.16
CA ALA A 260 -6.51 18.36 6.40
C ALA A 260 -7.53 17.21 6.26
N GLN A 261 -7.28 16.29 5.33
CA GLN A 261 -8.07 15.07 5.13
C GLN A 261 -7.74 13.96 6.15
N ARG A 262 -6.79 14.20 7.06
CA ARG A 262 -6.30 13.23 8.07
C ARG A 262 -5.61 12.01 7.46
N ASN A 263 -5.07 12.14 6.24
CA ASN A 263 -4.10 11.22 5.67
C ASN A 263 -2.69 11.61 6.11
N LEU A 264 -2.28 11.17 7.30
CA LEU A 264 -0.93 11.47 7.80
C LEU A 264 0.15 10.65 7.11
N ASN A 265 -0.19 9.52 6.49
CA ASN A 265 0.77 8.69 5.75
C ASN A 265 1.34 9.44 4.53
N SER A 266 0.48 9.87 3.59
CA SER A 266 0.90 10.67 2.43
C SER A 266 1.43 12.05 2.82
N PHE A 267 0.89 12.68 3.87
CA PHE A 267 1.42 13.95 4.38
C PHE A 267 2.90 13.82 4.78
N PHE A 268 3.25 12.82 5.59
CA PHE A 268 4.65 12.57 5.98
C PHE A 268 5.51 12.24 4.77
N ALA A 269 5.05 11.35 3.88
CA ALA A 269 5.79 10.96 2.68
C ALA A 269 6.16 12.17 1.80
N ILE A 270 5.23 13.11 1.60
CA ILE A 270 5.48 14.32 0.81
C ILE A 270 6.48 15.25 1.49
N VAL A 271 6.33 15.49 2.81
CA VAL A 271 7.28 16.33 3.56
C VAL A 271 8.68 15.71 3.56
N MET A 272 8.79 14.39 3.74
CA MET A 272 10.06 13.66 3.64
C MET A 272 10.67 13.75 2.23
N GLY A 273 9.84 13.69 1.18
CA GLY A 273 10.30 13.85 -0.20
C GLY A 273 10.88 15.24 -0.46
N LEU A 274 10.22 16.29 0.03
CA LEU A 274 10.70 17.67 -0.03
C LEU A 274 11.99 17.89 0.79
N ASN A 275 12.15 17.16 1.90
CA ASN A 275 13.33 17.23 2.78
C ASN A 275 14.47 16.30 2.39
N THR A 276 14.30 15.47 1.36
CA THR A 276 15.37 14.60 0.87
C THR A 276 16.56 15.45 0.40
N ALA A 277 17.79 15.01 0.70
CA ALA A 277 19.00 15.80 0.46
C ALA A 277 19.18 16.27 -1.00
N SER A 278 18.68 15.51 -1.98
CA SER A 278 18.70 15.88 -3.39
C SER A 278 17.74 17.05 -3.72
N VAL A 279 16.67 17.23 -2.94
CA VAL A 279 15.67 18.31 -3.13
C VAL A 279 15.97 19.51 -2.25
N SER A 280 16.26 19.30 -0.96
CA SER A 280 16.50 20.38 0.00
C SER A 280 17.72 21.24 -0.35
N ARG A 281 18.66 20.67 -1.11
CA ARG A 281 19.87 21.36 -1.55
C ARG A 281 19.68 22.36 -2.70
N LEU A 282 18.52 22.38 -3.36
CA LEU A 282 18.24 23.21 -4.55
C LEU A 282 18.02 24.69 -4.14
N SER A 283 19.08 25.36 -3.71
CA SER A 283 19.03 26.70 -3.13
C SER A 283 18.35 27.73 -4.03
N GLN A 284 18.63 27.72 -5.34
CA GLN A 284 18.03 28.67 -6.28
C GLN A 284 16.51 28.47 -6.39
N THR A 285 16.07 27.21 -6.31
CA THR A 285 14.64 26.87 -6.28
C THR A 285 13.98 27.35 -4.98
N TRP A 286 14.58 27.00 -3.83
CA TRP A 286 14.04 27.35 -2.51
C TRP A 286 14.02 28.86 -2.28
N GLU A 287 15.02 29.60 -2.74
CA GLU A 287 15.06 31.06 -2.67
C GLU A 287 13.84 31.69 -3.35
N LYS A 288 13.47 31.21 -4.54
CA LYS A 288 12.33 31.71 -5.33
C LYS A 288 10.95 31.26 -4.84
N ILE A 289 10.87 30.39 -3.82
CA ILE A 289 9.58 30.04 -3.21
C ILE A 289 9.01 31.28 -2.48
N PRO A 290 7.76 31.69 -2.74
CA PRO A 290 7.16 32.82 -2.04
C PRO A 290 7.07 32.58 -0.52
N GLY A 291 7.29 33.62 0.29
CA GLY A 291 7.35 33.51 1.75
C GLY A 291 6.14 32.82 2.41
N LYS A 292 4.93 33.00 1.86
CA LYS A 292 3.73 32.31 2.34
C LYS A 292 3.82 30.77 2.25
N PHE A 293 4.48 30.25 1.22
CA PHE A 293 4.68 28.81 1.05
C PHE A 293 5.84 28.29 1.88
N LYS A 294 6.90 29.10 2.07
CA LYS A 294 7.98 28.77 3.03
C LYS A 294 7.41 28.63 4.45
N LYS A 295 6.60 29.59 4.89
CA LYS A 295 5.93 29.53 6.19
C LYS A 295 5.03 28.29 6.33
N LEU A 296 4.18 28.03 5.32
CA LEU A 296 3.35 26.84 5.31
C LEU A 296 4.18 25.55 5.39
N PHE A 297 5.28 25.47 4.64
CA PHE A 297 6.17 24.32 4.69
C PHE A 297 6.79 24.15 6.08
N SER A 298 7.31 25.20 6.71
CA SER A 298 7.84 25.12 8.08
C SER A 298 6.78 24.69 9.11
N GLU A 299 5.53 25.12 8.96
CA GLU A 299 4.41 24.65 9.80
C GLU A 299 4.14 23.15 9.59
N LEU A 300 4.25 22.66 8.35
CA LEU A 300 4.12 21.23 8.05
C LEU A 300 5.31 20.43 8.61
N GLU A 301 6.54 20.91 8.43
CA GLU A 301 7.76 20.29 8.96
C GLU A 301 7.73 20.16 10.48
N SER A 302 7.21 21.17 11.19
CA SER A 302 7.10 21.16 12.65
C SER A 302 6.29 19.97 13.18
N LEU A 303 5.34 19.46 12.38
CA LEU A 303 4.53 18.30 12.74
C LEU A 303 5.31 16.97 12.55
N THR A 304 6.36 16.98 11.73
CA THR A 304 7.20 15.81 11.43
C THR A 304 8.45 15.71 12.32
N ASP A 305 8.68 16.72 13.17
CA ASP A 305 9.84 16.82 14.07
C ASP A 305 10.00 15.54 14.93
N PRO A 306 11.18 14.88 14.90
CA PRO A 306 11.45 13.68 15.70
C PRO A 306 11.65 13.96 17.20
N SER A 307 11.81 15.23 17.60
CA SER A 307 12.07 15.64 18.98
C SER A 307 11.02 15.13 19.96
N LEU A 308 11.48 14.78 21.17
CA LEU A 308 10.64 14.24 22.26
C LEU A 308 9.78 13.04 21.80
N ASN A 309 10.38 12.16 20.98
CA ASN A 309 9.71 11.02 20.35
C ASN A 309 8.48 11.44 19.53
N HIS A 310 8.67 12.37 18.59
CA HIS A 310 7.61 12.88 17.72
C HIS A 310 6.42 13.47 18.48
N LYS A 311 6.68 14.26 19.54
CA LYS A 311 5.62 14.83 20.40
C LYS A 311 4.58 15.63 19.60
N ALA A 312 5.01 16.47 18.67
CA ALA A 312 4.11 17.31 17.86
C ALA A 312 3.10 16.45 17.07
N TYR A 313 3.60 15.41 16.38
CA TYR A 313 2.76 14.42 15.70
C TYR A 313 1.79 13.74 16.65
N ARG A 314 2.29 13.20 17.78
CA ARG A 314 1.48 12.44 18.73
C ARG A 314 0.35 13.27 19.33
N ASP A 315 0.64 14.51 19.72
CA ASP A 315 -0.35 15.43 20.27
C ASP A 315 -1.44 15.78 19.24
N ALA A 316 -1.04 16.04 17.99
CA ALA A 316 -1.99 16.30 16.91
C ALA A 316 -2.82 15.06 16.57
N PHE A 317 -2.18 13.91 16.42
CA PHE A 317 -2.82 12.64 16.08
C PHE A 317 -3.84 12.20 17.13
N LYS A 318 -3.55 12.39 18.43
CA LYS A 318 -4.48 12.11 19.53
C LYS A 318 -5.74 12.98 19.45
N LYS A 319 -5.61 14.25 19.05
CA LYS A 319 -6.74 15.20 18.91
C LYS A 319 -7.59 14.93 17.66
N MET A 320 -7.01 14.32 16.61
CA MET A 320 -7.74 14.00 15.39
C MET A 320 -8.77 12.89 15.61
N LYS A 321 -10.02 13.16 15.25
CA LYS A 321 -11.09 12.15 15.23
C LYS A 321 -10.90 11.21 14.03
N PRO A 322 -11.25 9.92 14.14
CA PRO A 322 -11.34 9.03 12.98
C PRO A 322 -12.48 9.47 12.03
N PRO A 323 -12.47 9.03 10.76
CA PRO A 323 -11.46 8.18 10.13
C PRO A 323 -10.17 8.96 9.82
N LYS A 324 -9.02 8.31 10.01
CA LYS A 324 -7.68 8.89 9.80
C LYS A 324 -6.66 7.81 9.45
N ILE A 325 -5.65 8.13 8.65
CA ILE A 325 -4.53 7.23 8.36
C ILE A 325 -3.32 7.68 9.18
N PRO A 326 -2.79 6.87 10.11
CA PRO A 326 -1.59 7.21 10.86
C PRO A 326 -0.35 7.19 9.95
N PHE A 327 0.74 7.80 10.41
CA PHE A 327 2.06 7.55 9.84
C PHE A 327 2.53 6.16 10.29
N MET A 328 2.34 5.16 9.42
CA MET A 328 2.56 3.74 9.75
C MET A 328 4.00 3.40 10.17
N PRO A 329 5.07 3.95 9.55
CA PRO A 329 6.43 3.69 9.99
C PRO A 329 6.70 4.01 11.47
N LEU A 330 6.13 5.10 11.99
CA LEU A 330 6.26 5.44 13.41
C LEU A 330 5.45 4.51 14.32
N LEU A 331 4.26 4.10 13.88
CA LEU A 331 3.45 3.12 14.62
C LEU A 331 4.19 1.77 14.70
N LEU A 332 4.79 1.31 13.61
CA LEU A 332 5.57 0.08 13.59
C LEU A 332 6.84 0.19 14.44
N LYS A 333 7.53 1.34 14.39
CA LYS A 333 8.63 1.64 15.30
C LYS A 333 8.19 1.43 16.75
N ASP A 334 7.06 1.98 17.17
CA ASP A 334 6.58 1.82 18.54
C ASP A 334 6.38 0.34 18.92
N VAL A 335 5.74 -0.46 18.06
CA VAL A 335 5.52 -1.90 18.34
C VAL A 335 6.83 -2.68 18.37
N THR A 336 7.77 -2.39 17.46
CA THR A 336 9.10 -3.00 17.44
C THR A 336 9.87 -2.67 18.71
N PHE A 337 9.86 -1.41 19.16
CA PHE A 337 10.52 -1.01 20.41
C PHE A 337 9.90 -1.70 21.64
N ILE A 338 8.57 -1.85 21.70
CA ILE A 338 7.92 -2.63 22.75
C ILE A 338 8.38 -4.10 22.69
N HIS A 339 8.46 -4.67 21.50
CA HIS A 339 8.85 -6.08 21.32
C HIS A 339 10.30 -6.34 21.74
N GLU A 340 11.23 -5.49 21.32
CA GLU A 340 12.66 -5.62 21.60
C GLU A 340 13.01 -5.24 23.05
N GLY A 341 12.32 -4.23 23.61
CA GLY A 341 12.57 -3.75 24.96
C GLY A 341 11.99 -4.64 26.08
N ASN A 342 11.06 -5.54 25.77
CA ASN A 342 10.37 -6.37 26.76
C ASN A 342 10.50 -7.86 26.44
N LYS A 343 10.91 -8.68 27.43
CA LYS A 343 10.97 -10.14 27.24
C LYS A 343 9.55 -10.71 27.08
N THR A 344 9.39 -11.64 26.13
CA THR A 344 8.11 -12.35 25.92
C THR A 344 7.82 -13.34 27.06
N PHE A 345 8.87 -13.90 27.67
CA PHE A 345 8.77 -14.80 28.81
C PHE A 345 9.57 -14.26 29.99
N LEU A 346 8.96 -14.31 31.18
CA LEU A 346 9.57 -14.01 32.46
C LEU A 346 9.40 -15.27 33.33
N ASP A 347 10.50 -15.86 33.77
CA ASP A 347 10.49 -17.09 34.58
C ASP A 347 9.62 -18.23 33.98
N ASN A 348 9.74 -18.43 32.67
CA ASN A 348 8.94 -19.38 31.87
C ASN A 348 7.42 -19.09 31.83
N LEU A 349 6.97 -17.95 32.34
CA LEU A 349 5.59 -17.47 32.22
C LEU A 349 5.49 -16.42 31.11
N VAL A 350 4.34 -16.38 30.44
CA VAL A 350 4.06 -15.38 29.40
C VAL A 350 3.95 -13.99 30.03
N ASN A 351 4.70 -13.03 29.51
CA ASN A 351 4.61 -11.63 29.93
C ASN A 351 3.37 -10.96 29.32
N PHE A 352 2.25 -10.99 30.04
CA PHE A 352 1.00 -10.36 29.58
C PHE A 352 1.08 -8.83 29.53
N GLU A 353 1.93 -8.18 30.33
CA GLU A 353 2.12 -6.72 30.27
C GLU A 353 2.66 -6.31 28.88
N LYS A 354 3.66 -7.05 28.37
CA LYS A 354 4.14 -6.89 26.98
C LYS A 354 3.01 -7.04 25.97
N LEU A 355 2.17 -8.08 26.11
CA LEU A 355 1.07 -8.33 25.19
C LEU A 355 0.02 -7.21 25.23
N HIS A 356 -0.27 -6.66 26.41
CA HIS A 356 -1.17 -5.51 26.56
C HIS A 356 -0.65 -4.27 25.83
N MET A 357 0.64 -3.93 26.00
CA MET A 357 1.27 -2.79 25.30
C MET A 357 1.16 -2.92 23.77
N ILE A 358 1.43 -4.12 23.22
CA ILE A 358 1.30 -4.37 21.77
C ILE A 358 -0.17 -4.29 21.34
N ALA A 359 -1.08 -4.86 22.13
CA ALA A 359 -2.51 -4.82 21.83
C ALA A 359 -3.07 -3.39 21.81
N ASP A 360 -2.57 -2.47 22.62
CA ASP A 360 -2.99 -1.06 22.60
C ASP A 360 -2.64 -0.36 21.29
N THR A 361 -1.48 -0.68 20.70
CA THR A 361 -1.13 -0.17 19.37
C THR A 361 -2.04 -0.74 18.28
N VAL A 362 -2.39 -2.03 18.36
CA VAL A 362 -3.36 -2.64 17.45
C VAL A 362 -4.76 -2.03 17.61
N ARG A 363 -5.22 -1.79 18.85
CA ARG A 363 -6.49 -1.10 19.11
C ARG A 363 -6.49 0.31 18.56
N THR A 364 -5.36 1.01 18.59
CA THR A 364 -5.21 2.33 17.97
C THR A 364 -5.42 2.25 16.46
N LEU A 365 -4.82 1.26 15.78
CA LEU A 365 -5.05 1.01 14.36
C LEU A 365 -6.54 0.78 14.05
N ARG A 366 -7.21 -0.05 14.87
CA ARG A 366 -8.65 -0.30 14.76
C ARG A 366 -9.46 0.99 14.90
N HIS A 367 -9.15 1.78 15.93
CA HIS A 367 -9.84 3.04 16.20
C HIS A 367 -9.74 4.03 15.03
N CYS A 368 -8.59 4.07 14.34
CA CYS A 368 -8.39 4.92 13.17
C CYS A 368 -9.36 4.66 12.01
N ARG A 369 -9.89 3.43 11.92
CA ARG A 369 -10.84 2.99 10.87
C ARG A 369 -12.32 3.17 11.25
N THR A 370 -12.60 3.56 12.50
CA THR A 370 -13.98 3.74 12.98
C THR A 370 -14.66 4.96 12.34
N ASN A 371 -16.00 4.97 12.36
CA ASN A 371 -16.82 6.02 11.74
C ASN A 371 -16.51 6.22 10.25
N GLN A 372 -16.45 5.11 9.49
CA GLN A 372 -16.25 5.17 8.05
C GLN A 372 -17.21 6.19 7.45
N PHE A 373 -16.68 7.09 6.64
CA PHE A 373 -17.51 8.06 5.93
C PHE A 373 -18.51 7.29 5.07
N GLY A 374 -19.78 7.27 5.50
CA GLY A 374 -20.91 7.08 4.60
C GLY A 374 -20.99 8.32 3.72
N GLY A 375 -20.15 8.36 2.69
CA GLY A 375 -20.03 9.48 1.78
C GLY A 375 -20.21 8.98 0.37
N ASP A 376 -21.45 8.97 -0.09
CA ASP A 376 -21.82 9.16 -1.49
C ASP A 376 -21.12 10.43 -1.99
N MET A 377 -19.89 10.30 -2.45
CA MET A 377 -19.28 11.26 -3.34
C MET A 377 -19.40 10.62 -4.70
N SER A 378 -20.41 11.01 -5.49
CA SER A 378 -20.44 10.66 -6.91
C SER A 378 -19.14 11.20 -7.52
N PRO A 379 -18.16 10.36 -7.87
CA PRO A 379 -16.97 10.90 -8.48
C PRO A 379 -17.39 11.23 -9.90
N LYS A 380 -17.25 12.49 -10.29
CA LYS A 380 -16.81 12.71 -11.68
C LYS A 380 -15.44 12.02 -11.73
N GLU A 381 -15.44 10.75 -12.11
CA GLU A 381 -14.24 9.93 -12.20
C GLU A 381 -13.33 10.61 -13.21
N HIS A 382 -12.33 11.34 -12.72
CA HIS A 382 -11.23 11.79 -13.55
C HIS A 382 -10.34 10.56 -13.73
N GLN A 383 -10.71 9.68 -14.65
CA GLN A 383 -10.01 8.42 -14.92
C GLN A 383 -8.51 8.65 -15.14
N GLU A 384 -8.14 9.78 -15.76
CA GLU A 384 -6.75 10.22 -15.92
C GLU A 384 -6.03 10.48 -14.58
N LEU A 385 -6.70 11.13 -13.62
CA LEU A 385 -6.15 11.40 -12.29
C LEU A 385 -5.94 10.12 -11.50
N LYS A 386 -6.94 9.23 -11.54
CA LYS A 386 -6.87 7.90 -10.92
C LYS A 386 -5.69 7.12 -11.50
N SER A 387 -5.61 7.00 -12.83
CA SER A 387 -4.49 6.35 -13.50
C SER A 387 -3.13 6.95 -13.09
N TYR A 388 -3.02 8.28 -13.03
CA TYR A 388 -1.77 8.94 -12.66
C TYR A 388 -1.32 8.62 -11.22
N VAL A 389 -2.24 8.67 -10.24
CA VAL A 389 -1.92 8.44 -8.81
C VAL A 389 -1.70 6.97 -8.49
N HIS A 390 -2.39 6.06 -9.19
CA HIS A 390 -2.23 4.61 -9.02
C HIS A 390 -0.94 4.11 -9.64
N HIS A 391 -0.44 4.78 -10.68
CA HIS A 391 0.75 4.36 -11.43
C HIS A 391 1.86 5.41 -11.36
N LEU A 392 2.57 5.50 -10.23
CA LEU A 392 3.63 6.50 -10.06
C LEU A 392 4.90 6.09 -10.82
N TYR A 393 5.55 7.05 -11.49
CA TYR A 393 6.90 6.89 -12.00
C TYR A 393 7.87 7.45 -10.96
N VAL A 394 8.88 6.65 -10.58
CA VAL A 394 9.85 7.03 -9.56
C VAL A 394 11.27 6.66 -9.97
N ILE A 395 12.23 7.42 -9.45
CA ILE A 395 13.65 7.07 -9.42
C ILE A 395 13.96 6.59 -8.01
N ASP A 396 14.40 5.35 -7.87
CA ASP A 396 14.63 4.70 -6.56
C ASP A 396 16.09 4.76 -6.11
N SER A 397 17.02 5.04 -7.03
CA SER A 397 18.43 5.26 -6.71
C SER A 397 18.66 6.66 -6.12
N GLN A 398 19.03 6.71 -4.84
CA GLN A 398 19.44 7.94 -4.16
C GLN A 398 20.63 8.61 -4.87
N GLN A 399 21.56 7.81 -5.38
CA GLN A 399 22.70 8.33 -6.15
C GLN A 399 22.22 9.03 -7.42
N ALA A 400 21.33 8.40 -8.20
CA ALA A 400 20.80 9.00 -9.43
C ALA A 400 20.03 10.30 -9.16
N LEU A 401 19.20 10.33 -8.09
CA LEU A 401 18.52 11.56 -7.65
C LEU A 401 19.52 12.67 -7.30
N PHE A 402 20.63 12.33 -6.64
CA PHE A 402 21.65 13.29 -6.25
C PHE A 402 22.44 13.81 -7.47
N GLU A 403 22.76 12.94 -8.43
CA GLU A 403 23.38 13.33 -9.69
C GLU A 403 22.48 14.28 -10.50
N LEU A 404 21.18 13.98 -10.62
CA LEU A 404 20.21 14.89 -11.25
C LEU A 404 20.18 16.25 -10.55
N SER A 405 20.17 16.25 -9.21
CA SER A 405 20.21 17.47 -8.41
C SER A 405 21.44 18.34 -8.73
N HIS A 406 22.63 17.72 -8.86
CA HIS A 406 23.86 18.44 -9.21
C HIS A 406 23.86 18.95 -10.65
N ARG A 407 23.24 18.22 -11.59
CA ARG A 407 23.08 18.68 -12.97
C ARG A 407 22.15 19.90 -13.06
N ILE A 408 21.09 19.94 -12.25
CA ILE A 408 20.11 21.05 -12.25
C ILE A 408 20.68 22.28 -11.53
N GLU A 409 21.28 22.11 -10.35
CA GLU A 409 21.90 23.19 -9.58
C GLU A 409 23.30 22.75 -9.10
N PRO A 410 24.34 22.99 -9.92
CA PRO A 410 25.72 22.70 -9.55
C PRO A 410 26.12 23.41 -8.25
N ARG A 411 27.00 22.79 -7.45
CA ARG A 411 27.64 23.49 -6.33
C ARG A 411 28.63 24.49 -6.94
N VAL A 412 28.44 25.78 -6.66
CA VAL A 412 29.40 26.84 -6.98
C VAL A 412 30.58 26.75 -6.04
#